data_AF-A0A3S4M3Z7-F1
#
_entry.id   AF-A0A3S4M3Z7-F1
#
_cell.length_a   1.000
_cell.length_b   1.000
_cell.length_c   1.000
_cell.angle_alpha   90.00
_cell.angle_beta   90.00
_cell.angle_gamma   90.00
#
_symmetry.space_group_name_H-M   'P 1'
#
loop_
_entity.id
_entity.type
_entity.pdbx_description
1 polymer ?
#
loop_
_entity_poly.entity_id
_entity_poly.type
_entity_poly.pdbx_seq_one_letter_code
_entity_poly.pdbx_strand_id
1 'polypeptide(L)'
;MTYYIDSNSYYLSRFFNCKELKYNSLWLFYNHEDGIQMGDFFPDRKVYSFLWEYASTDILIKIDEWKRAFRRNNIEILENDKLHIRNYLSGERKVYLDCLETDLVIADKKFKDMTAYDIGQNFVQIVTDENISFTDINLSFLELTDNIDKFKAFIRTSDMNGIHALILNGYHHRGELLKVCITKNDECILKREEILPLNIFENSYVPMPFNW
;
A
#
# COMPACT_ATOMS: atom_id res chain seq x y z
N MET A 1 4.81 -0.53 -19.76
CA MET A 1 4.28 -1.21 -18.55
C MET A 1 4.10 -2.69 -18.85
N THR A 2 4.60 -3.54 -17.96
CA THR A 2 4.48 -5.01 -18.04
C THR A 2 3.86 -5.49 -16.75
N TYR A 3 3.00 -6.51 -16.78
CA TYR A 3 2.39 -7.03 -15.56
C TYR A 3 2.36 -8.55 -15.51
N TYR A 4 2.47 -9.09 -14.30
CA TYR A 4 2.51 -10.52 -14.05
C TYR A 4 1.58 -10.93 -12.91
N ILE A 5 0.97 -12.09 -13.03
CA ILE A 5 0.25 -12.72 -11.91
C ILE A 5 1.22 -13.65 -11.18
N ASP A 6 1.34 -13.47 -9.86
CA ASP A 6 2.09 -14.39 -8.99
C ASP A 6 1.28 -15.65 -8.69
N SER A 7 1.03 -16.48 -9.72
CA SER A 7 0.23 -17.70 -9.61
C SER A 7 0.88 -18.77 -8.72
N ASN A 8 2.20 -18.67 -8.52
CA ASN A 8 2.97 -19.53 -7.62
C ASN A 8 3.05 -18.95 -6.20
N SER A 9 2.46 -17.77 -5.98
CA SER A 9 2.42 -17.09 -4.70
C SER A 9 3.79 -16.89 -4.06
N TYR A 10 4.82 -16.65 -4.88
CA TYR A 10 6.19 -16.47 -4.45
C TYR A 10 6.34 -15.41 -3.36
N TYR A 11 5.56 -14.32 -3.44
CA TYR A 11 5.62 -13.25 -2.45
C TYR A 11 4.91 -13.60 -1.16
N LEU A 12 3.63 -13.96 -1.26
CA LEU A 12 2.78 -14.14 -0.09
C LEU A 12 3.07 -15.44 0.67
N SER A 13 3.64 -16.45 0.00
CA SER A 13 4.07 -17.71 0.65
C SER A 13 5.24 -17.52 1.62
N ARG A 14 5.95 -16.39 1.56
CA ARG A 14 6.95 -16.00 2.57
C ARG A 14 6.33 -15.69 3.94
N PHE A 15 5.03 -15.38 3.96
CA PHE A 15 4.32 -14.95 5.15
C PHE A 15 3.21 -15.94 5.53
N PHE A 16 2.39 -16.34 4.56
CA PHE A 16 1.25 -17.21 4.78
C PHE A 16 1.58 -18.67 4.45
N ASN A 17 1.07 -19.58 5.27
CA ASN A 17 1.04 -21.00 4.93
C ASN A 17 0.15 -21.21 3.70
N CYS A 18 0.47 -22.19 2.85
CA CYS A 18 -0.34 -22.52 1.66
C CYS A 18 -1.83 -22.75 1.97
N LYS A 19 -2.15 -23.30 3.15
CA LYS A 19 -3.54 -23.52 3.61
C LYS A 19 -4.28 -22.23 4.02
N GLU A 20 -3.55 -21.16 4.32
CA GLU A 20 -4.08 -19.86 4.74
C GLU A 20 -4.14 -18.86 3.58
N LEU A 21 -3.56 -19.21 2.44
CA LEU A 21 -3.40 -18.30 1.32
C LEU A 21 -4.72 -18.13 0.55
N LYS A 22 -5.44 -17.06 0.87
CA LYS A 22 -6.70 -16.66 0.22
C LYS A 22 -6.54 -15.47 -0.74
N TYR A 23 -5.30 -15.07 -0.98
CA TYR A 23 -4.96 -13.85 -1.69
C TYR A 23 -4.04 -14.14 -2.86
N ASN A 24 -4.20 -13.38 -3.93
CA ASN A 24 -3.32 -13.35 -5.08
C ASN A 24 -2.54 -12.03 -5.09
N SER A 25 -1.43 -12.00 -5.81
CA SER A 25 -0.71 -10.75 -6.07
C SER A 25 -0.46 -10.52 -7.56
N LEU A 26 -0.76 -9.31 -8.02
CA LEU A 26 -0.51 -8.79 -9.35
C LEU A 26 0.67 -7.82 -9.27
N TRP A 27 1.66 -8.02 -10.12
CA TRP A 27 2.91 -7.27 -10.12
C TRP A 27 2.96 -6.39 -11.36
N LEU A 28 2.92 -5.08 -11.17
CA LEU A 28 2.89 -4.06 -12.24
C LEU A 28 4.26 -3.38 -12.32
N PHE A 29 5.00 -3.63 -13.39
CA PHE A 29 6.31 -3.04 -13.67
C PHE A 29 6.15 -1.87 -14.65
N TYR A 30 6.70 -0.72 -14.29
CA TYR A 30 6.57 0.51 -15.08
C TYR A 30 7.82 1.38 -14.97
N ASN A 31 8.07 2.17 -16.02
CA ASN A 31 9.04 3.25 -15.94
C ASN A 31 8.37 4.48 -15.37
N HIS A 32 9.15 5.30 -14.66
CA HIS A 32 8.65 6.53 -14.07
C HIS A 32 8.01 7.47 -15.12
N GLU A 33 8.61 7.59 -16.30
CA GLU A 33 8.14 8.45 -17.39
C GLU A 33 6.81 7.98 -17.99
N ASP A 34 6.56 6.67 -18.01
CA ASP A 34 5.33 6.08 -18.53
C ASP A 34 4.15 6.29 -17.57
N GLY A 35 4.45 6.44 -16.27
CA GLY A 35 3.48 6.46 -15.19
C GLY A 35 2.73 5.12 -15.04
N ILE A 36 1.74 5.12 -14.16
CA ILE A 36 0.80 4.01 -14.00
C ILE A 36 -0.63 4.54 -13.99
N GLN A 37 -1.55 3.78 -14.56
CA GLN A 37 -2.98 4.08 -14.59
C GLN A 37 -3.72 2.99 -13.80
N MET A 38 -3.67 3.08 -12.47
CA MET A 38 -4.32 2.12 -11.58
C MET A 38 -5.84 2.11 -11.77
N GLY A 39 -6.42 3.22 -12.25
CA GLY A 39 -7.83 3.32 -12.61
C GLY A 39 -8.29 2.30 -13.67
N ASP A 40 -7.39 1.87 -14.58
CA ASP A 40 -7.72 0.85 -15.59
C ASP A 40 -7.91 -0.54 -14.96
N PHE A 41 -7.22 -0.80 -13.85
CA PHE A 41 -7.30 -2.06 -13.12
C PHE A 41 -8.44 -2.07 -12.09
N PHE A 42 -8.85 -0.90 -11.60
CA PHE A 42 -9.87 -0.75 -10.58
C PHE A 42 -10.83 0.39 -10.96
N PRO A 43 -11.64 0.22 -12.03
CA PRO A 43 -12.54 1.27 -12.49
C PRO A 43 -13.62 1.59 -11.45
N ASP A 44 -14.01 2.86 -11.36
CA ASP A 44 -15.05 3.36 -10.46
C ASP A 44 -14.81 3.02 -8.98
N ARG A 45 -13.52 2.94 -8.58
CA ARG A 45 -13.09 2.70 -7.20
C ARG A 45 -12.46 3.93 -6.59
N LYS A 46 -12.61 4.00 -5.27
CA LYS A 46 -11.95 4.98 -4.41
C LYS A 46 -10.67 4.37 -3.85
N VAL A 47 -9.72 5.22 -3.50
CA VAL A 47 -8.46 4.79 -2.88
C VAL A 47 -8.16 5.59 -1.63
N TYR A 48 -7.82 4.87 -0.57
CA TYR A 48 -7.26 5.41 0.64
C TYR A 48 -5.75 5.24 0.58
N SER A 49 -5.04 6.36 0.43
CA SER A 49 -3.59 6.39 0.32
C SER A 49 -3.00 6.74 1.69
N PHE A 50 -2.29 5.81 2.31
CA PHE A 50 -1.75 5.92 3.65
C PHE A 50 -0.26 6.20 3.62
N LEU A 51 0.17 7.15 4.43
CA LEU A 51 1.57 7.39 4.73
C LEU A 51 1.75 7.48 6.24
N TRP A 52 2.71 6.72 6.76
CA TRP A 52 2.96 6.61 8.20
C TRP A 52 4.39 7.00 8.59
N GLU A 53 4.54 7.55 9.79
CA GLU A 53 5.83 7.95 10.38
C GLU A 53 5.82 7.79 11.91
N TYR A 54 7.00 7.61 12.53
CA TYR A 54 7.13 7.59 13.99
C TYR A 54 7.21 8.97 14.64
N ALA A 55 6.70 9.05 15.86
CA ALA A 55 7.06 10.12 16.79
C ALA A 55 8.48 9.93 17.32
N SER A 56 9.40 10.79 16.90
CA SER A 56 10.66 10.96 17.63
C SER A 56 10.37 11.61 18.98
N THR A 57 10.98 11.08 20.05
CA THR A 57 10.91 11.64 21.42
C THR A 57 11.71 12.92 21.60
N ASP A 58 12.62 13.25 20.66
CA ASP A 58 13.62 14.33 20.82
C ASP A 58 13.14 15.73 20.40
N ILE A 59 11.92 15.84 19.92
CA ILE A 59 11.37 17.12 19.50
C ILE A 59 10.06 17.24 20.29
N LEU A 60 9.95 18.26 21.13
CA LEU A 60 8.71 18.76 21.74
C LEU A 60 8.82 20.29 21.62
N ILE A 61 8.13 21.01 20.73
CA ILE A 61 6.86 21.72 21.04
C ILE A 61 6.25 22.42 19.79
N LYS A 62 6.85 22.37 18.59
CA LYS A 62 6.28 22.90 17.31
C LYS A 62 5.61 21.86 16.37
N ILE A 63 5.26 20.69 16.91
CA ILE A 63 5.39 19.43 16.15
C ILE A 63 4.06 18.94 15.60
N ASP A 64 2.92 19.52 15.96
CA ASP A 64 1.63 19.09 15.40
C ASP A 64 1.48 19.37 13.90
N GLU A 65 2.17 20.38 13.37
CA GLU A 65 2.18 20.69 11.93
C GLU A 65 3.27 19.90 11.17
N TRP A 66 4.41 19.65 11.81
CA TRP A 66 5.45 18.74 11.32
C TRP A 66 5.10 17.25 11.57
N LYS A 67 3.99 16.90 12.22
CA LYS A 67 3.58 15.50 12.43
C LYS A 67 2.92 14.87 11.21
N ARG A 68 2.63 15.67 10.18
CA ARG A 68 1.87 15.23 9.02
C ARG A 68 2.82 14.69 7.97
N ALA A 69 2.86 13.36 7.87
CA ALA A 69 3.73 12.62 6.98
C ALA A 69 3.59 13.12 5.53
N PHE A 70 2.37 13.42 5.07
CA PHE A 70 2.21 13.94 3.71
C PHE A 70 2.86 15.30 3.51
N ARG A 71 2.61 16.25 4.42
CA ARG A 71 3.20 17.60 4.33
C ARG A 71 4.73 17.56 4.43
N ARG A 72 5.27 16.71 5.30
CA ARG A 72 6.72 16.52 5.45
C ARG A 72 7.40 16.02 4.18
N ASN A 73 6.69 15.21 3.41
CA ASN A 73 7.20 14.65 2.17
C ASN A 73 6.73 15.46 0.95
N ASN A 74 6.37 16.73 1.16
CA ASN A 74 5.94 17.67 0.11
C ASN A 74 4.78 17.17 -0.75
N ILE A 75 3.94 16.30 -0.18
CA ILE A 75 2.69 15.88 -0.83
C ILE A 75 1.69 16.99 -0.60
N GLU A 76 1.30 17.63 -1.70
CA GLU A 76 0.29 18.65 -1.71
C GLU A 76 -1.04 18.06 -1.20
N ILE A 77 -1.72 18.76 -0.30
CA ILE A 77 -3.07 18.43 0.17
C ILE A 77 -3.93 19.63 -0.18
N LEU A 78 -4.84 19.46 -1.12
CA LEU A 78 -5.71 20.54 -1.60
C LEU A 78 -6.84 20.79 -0.60
N GLU A 79 -7.44 21.97 -0.64
CA GLU A 79 -8.50 22.34 0.31
C GLU A 79 -9.73 21.41 0.25
N ASN A 80 -9.99 20.83 -0.93
CA ASN A 80 -11.11 19.91 -1.16
C ASN A 80 -10.74 18.43 -0.95
N ASP A 81 -9.48 18.14 -0.57
CA ASP A 81 -9.05 16.77 -0.32
C ASP A 81 -9.64 16.26 1.00
N LYS A 82 -10.11 15.01 1.00
CA LYS A 82 -10.55 14.32 2.21
C LYS A 82 -9.34 13.70 2.91
N LEU A 83 -8.74 14.48 3.82
CA LEU A 83 -7.64 14.02 4.66
C LEU A 83 -8.15 13.43 5.98
N HIS A 84 -7.80 12.17 6.21
CA HIS A 84 -8.02 11.45 7.46
C HIS A 84 -6.70 11.34 8.22
N ILE A 85 -6.76 11.52 9.53
CA ILE A 85 -5.59 11.52 10.39
C ILE A 85 -5.88 10.66 11.61
N ARG A 86 -4.94 9.78 11.96
CA ARG A 86 -4.97 9.06 13.24
C ARG A 86 -3.58 8.84 13.82
N ASN A 87 -3.56 8.65 15.13
CA ASN A 87 -2.37 8.26 15.87
C ASN A 87 -2.62 6.88 16.47
N TYR A 88 -1.59 6.04 16.46
CA TYR A 88 -1.62 4.71 17.05
C TYR A 88 -0.42 4.51 17.97
N LEU A 89 -0.56 3.59 18.92
CA LEU A 89 0.56 3.06 19.67
C LEU A 89 0.91 1.71 19.07
N SER A 90 2.16 1.55 18.66
CA SER A 90 2.67 0.25 18.28
C SER A 90 3.85 -0.12 19.15
N GLY A 91 3.63 -1.12 20.02
CA GLY A 91 4.45 -1.30 21.21
C GLY A 91 4.47 -0.01 22.03
N GLU A 92 5.66 0.52 22.28
CA GLU A 92 5.87 1.76 23.05
C GLU A 92 6.03 3.01 22.18
N ARG A 93 5.93 2.87 20.85
CA ARG A 93 6.15 3.98 19.91
C ARG A 93 4.84 4.51 19.38
N LYS A 94 4.72 5.84 19.33
CA LYS A 94 3.59 6.51 18.69
C LYS A 94 3.83 6.57 17.17
N VAL A 95 2.86 6.09 16.41
CA VAL A 95 2.82 6.14 14.94
C VAL A 95 1.79 7.19 14.52
N TYR A 96 2.21 8.09 13.63
CA TYR A 96 1.35 9.04 12.95
C TYR A 96 0.94 8.47 11.61
N LEU A 97 -0.37 8.44 11.36
CA LEU A 97 -0.96 7.94 10.12
C LEU A 97 -1.75 9.06 9.46
N ASP A 98 -1.28 9.50 8.31
CA ASP A 98 -2.05 10.35 7.41
C ASP A 98 -2.64 9.46 6.31
N CYS A 99 -3.91 9.67 5.99
CA CYS A 99 -4.61 8.94 4.94
C CYS A 99 -5.38 9.90 4.05
N LEU A 100 -5.11 9.87 2.76
CA LEU A 100 -5.76 10.70 1.76
C LEU A 100 -6.78 9.86 1.00
N GLU A 101 -8.04 10.28 1.04
CA GLU A 101 -9.12 9.68 0.25
C GLU A 101 -9.28 10.42 -1.08
N THR A 102 -9.06 9.71 -2.19
CA THR A 102 -9.21 10.24 -3.56
C THR A 102 -9.80 9.18 -4.49
N ASP A 103 -10.11 9.55 -5.73
CA ASP A 103 -10.14 8.58 -6.82
C ASP A 103 -8.72 8.16 -7.23
N LEU A 104 -8.63 7.10 -8.03
CA LEU A 104 -7.36 6.52 -8.49
C LEU A 104 -6.61 7.42 -9.47
N VAL A 105 -7.30 8.19 -10.32
CA VAL A 105 -6.66 9.07 -11.31
C VAL A 105 -5.93 10.21 -10.60
N ILE A 106 -6.52 10.77 -9.54
CA ILE A 106 -5.88 11.77 -8.69
C ILE A 106 -4.72 11.14 -7.92
N ALA A 107 -4.90 9.94 -7.35
CA ALA A 107 -3.85 9.26 -6.62
C ALA A 107 -2.62 8.98 -7.49
N ASP A 108 -2.81 8.44 -8.68
CA ASP A 108 -1.73 8.14 -9.63
C ASP A 108 -0.92 9.40 -9.96
N LYS A 109 -1.59 10.53 -10.20
CA LYS A 109 -0.92 11.81 -10.45
C LYS A 109 -0.17 12.32 -9.22
N LYS A 110 -0.79 12.27 -8.04
CA LYS A 110 -0.26 12.84 -6.80
C LYS A 110 0.92 12.03 -6.23
N PHE A 111 0.91 10.73 -6.44
CA PHE A 111 1.86 9.80 -5.83
C PHE A 111 2.78 9.09 -6.84
N LYS A 112 2.84 9.58 -8.10
CA LYS A 112 3.69 9.02 -9.17
C LYS A 112 5.18 8.94 -8.81
N ASP A 113 5.63 9.84 -7.94
CA ASP A 113 7.04 9.99 -7.55
C ASP A 113 7.39 9.15 -6.30
N MET A 114 6.41 8.50 -5.66
CA MET A 114 6.67 7.68 -4.48
C MET A 114 7.16 6.29 -4.85
N THR A 115 8.37 5.95 -4.41
CA THR A 115 9.01 4.67 -4.72
C THR A 115 9.46 3.95 -3.45
N ALA A 116 9.65 2.63 -3.53
CA ALA A 116 10.17 1.89 -2.37
C ALA A 116 11.61 2.29 -1.97
N TYR A 117 12.33 3.09 -2.77
CA TYR A 117 13.66 3.62 -2.43
C TYR A 117 13.63 4.84 -1.50
N ASP A 118 12.51 5.55 -1.44
CA ASP A 118 12.34 6.78 -0.66
C ASP A 118 11.41 6.53 0.55
N ILE A 119 10.45 7.43 0.78
CA ILE A 119 9.37 7.25 1.76
C ILE A 119 8.26 6.31 1.27
N GLY A 120 8.30 5.83 0.02
CA GLY A 120 7.29 4.93 -0.53
C GLY A 120 7.24 3.55 0.14
N GLN A 121 8.26 3.17 0.93
CA GLN A 121 8.16 2.00 1.83
C GLN A 121 7.13 2.20 2.97
N ASN A 122 6.88 3.46 3.33
CA ASN A 122 5.85 3.84 4.30
C ASN A 122 4.52 4.17 3.62
N PHE A 123 4.48 4.16 2.28
CA PHE A 123 3.29 4.47 1.51
C PHE A 123 2.58 3.18 1.10
N VAL A 124 1.30 3.08 1.41
CA VAL A 124 0.43 1.98 0.94
C VAL A 124 -0.92 2.52 0.56
N GLN A 125 -1.65 1.78 -0.27
CA GLN A 125 -2.98 2.19 -0.66
C GLN A 125 -3.97 1.04 -0.47
N ILE A 126 -5.21 1.39 -0.11
CA ILE A 126 -6.34 0.46 0.00
C ILE A 126 -7.39 0.91 -0.99
N VAL A 127 -7.69 0.06 -1.97
CA VAL A 127 -8.71 0.29 -2.99
C VAL A 127 -10.04 -0.23 -2.48
N THR A 128 -11.07 0.62 -2.50
CA THR A 128 -12.38 0.32 -1.92
C THR A 128 -13.53 0.69 -2.86
N ASP A 129 -14.71 0.16 -2.57
CA ASP A 129 -15.97 0.74 -3.04
C ASP A 129 -16.10 2.20 -2.55
N GLU A 130 -16.89 2.99 -3.27
CA GLU A 130 -17.10 4.41 -2.94
C GLU A 130 -17.74 4.62 -1.56
N ASN A 131 -18.60 3.69 -1.15
CA ASN A 131 -19.41 3.75 0.07
C ASN A 131 -18.65 3.36 1.35
N ILE A 132 -17.46 2.77 1.25
CA ILE A 132 -16.65 2.43 2.42
C ILE A 132 -16.12 3.72 3.04
N SER A 133 -16.41 3.93 4.33
CA SER A 133 -15.84 5.03 5.09
C SER A 133 -14.47 4.64 5.65
N PHE A 134 -13.58 5.63 5.79
CA PHE A 134 -12.30 5.45 6.48
C PHE A 134 -12.46 4.86 7.89
N THR A 135 -13.54 5.23 8.59
CA THR A 135 -13.83 4.73 9.94
C THR A 135 -14.14 3.25 10.00
N ASP A 136 -14.54 2.64 8.88
CA ASP A 136 -14.93 1.24 8.80
C ASP A 136 -13.70 0.34 8.56
N ILE A 137 -12.60 0.91 8.08
CA ILE A 137 -11.34 0.19 7.88
C ILE A 137 -10.73 -0.13 9.24
N ASN A 138 -10.66 -1.42 9.57
CA ASN A 138 -10.05 -1.86 10.82
C ASN A 138 -8.52 -1.73 10.75
N LEU A 139 -7.98 -0.75 11.47
CA LEU A 139 -6.55 -0.48 11.58
C LEU A 139 -5.91 -1.06 12.86
N SER A 140 -6.57 -1.99 13.57
CA SER A 140 -6.06 -2.58 14.82
C SER A 140 -4.75 -3.33 14.65
N PHE A 141 -4.40 -3.75 13.42
CA PHE A 141 -3.11 -4.37 13.12
C PHE A 141 -1.92 -3.46 13.48
N LEU A 142 -2.11 -2.13 13.48
CA LEU A 142 -1.07 -1.18 13.85
C LEU A 142 -0.62 -1.33 15.32
N GLU A 143 -1.43 -1.93 16.19
CA GLU A 143 -1.10 -2.12 17.61
C GLU A 143 -0.24 -3.37 17.84
N LEU A 144 -0.10 -4.24 16.83
CA LEU A 144 0.70 -5.45 16.92
C LEU A 144 2.19 -5.12 16.99
N THR A 145 2.95 -5.85 17.81
CA THR A 145 4.40 -5.63 17.95
C THR A 145 5.21 -6.41 16.92
N ASP A 146 4.82 -7.66 16.64
CA ASP A 146 5.49 -8.49 15.63
C ASP A 146 5.20 -7.98 14.21
N ASN A 147 6.25 -7.83 13.40
CA ASN A 147 6.14 -7.25 12.06
C ASN A 147 5.50 -8.19 11.05
N ILE A 148 5.73 -9.50 11.16
CA ILE A 148 5.15 -10.48 10.26
C ILE A 148 3.65 -10.60 10.56
N ASP A 149 3.26 -10.71 11.83
CA ASP A 149 1.86 -10.76 12.23
C ASP A 149 1.12 -9.47 11.90
N LYS A 150 1.78 -8.32 12.06
CA LYS A 150 1.25 -7.04 11.61
C LYS A 150 1.01 -7.01 10.11
N PHE A 151 1.98 -7.42 9.32
CA PHE A 151 1.83 -7.45 7.87
C PHE A 151 0.71 -8.42 7.46
N LYS A 152 0.65 -9.61 8.06
CA LYS A 152 -0.46 -10.56 7.84
C LYS A 152 -1.81 -9.96 8.17
N ALA A 153 -1.92 -9.25 9.30
CA ALA A 153 -3.16 -8.61 9.73
C ALA A 153 -3.53 -7.43 8.83
N PHE A 154 -2.54 -6.68 8.31
CA PHE A 154 -2.77 -5.68 7.26
C PHE A 154 -3.31 -6.34 5.99
N ILE A 155 -2.72 -7.45 5.51
CA ILE A 155 -3.25 -8.16 4.33
C ILE A 155 -4.68 -8.65 4.57
N ARG A 156 -4.98 -9.15 5.77
CA ARG A 156 -6.35 -9.56 6.17
C ARG A 156 -7.36 -8.43 6.21
N THR A 157 -6.94 -7.15 6.15
CA THR A 157 -7.92 -6.06 5.94
C THR A 157 -8.68 -6.26 4.62
N SER A 158 -8.04 -6.86 3.62
CA SER A 158 -8.73 -7.22 2.38
C SER A 158 -9.92 -8.13 2.61
N ASP A 159 -9.99 -8.95 3.67
CA ASP A 159 -11.16 -9.81 3.97
C ASP A 159 -12.46 -9.01 4.20
N MET A 160 -12.36 -7.70 4.46
CA MET A 160 -13.51 -6.82 4.60
C MET A 160 -14.25 -6.67 3.25
N ASN A 161 -15.58 -6.77 3.30
CA ASN A 161 -16.41 -6.50 2.13
C ASN A 161 -16.22 -5.05 1.64
N GLY A 162 -16.06 -4.90 0.33
CA GLY A 162 -15.85 -3.60 -0.32
C GLY A 162 -14.39 -3.14 -0.34
N ILE A 163 -13.43 -3.90 0.20
CA ILE A 163 -12.00 -3.74 -0.10
C ILE A 163 -11.65 -4.67 -1.26
N HIS A 164 -11.12 -4.09 -2.34
CA HIS A 164 -10.79 -4.79 -3.59
C HIS A 164 -9.32 -5.12 -3.73
N ALA A 165 -8.45 -4.23 -3.24
CA ALA A 165 -7.01 -4.44 -3.31
C ALA A 165 -6.24 -3.66 -2.25
N LEU A 166 -5.07 -4.20 -1.91
CA LEU A 166 -4.01 -3.48 -1.21
C LEU A 166 -2.86 -3.25 -2.19
N ILE A 167 -2.38 -2.01 -2.30
CA ILE A 167 -1.29 -1.66 -3.22
C ILE A 167 -0.04 -1.36 -2.41
N LEU A 168 1.03 -2.09 -2.73
CA LEU A 168 2.37 -1.91 -2.19
C LEU A 168 3.30 -1.35 -3.26
N ASN A 169 4.31 -0.58 -2.86
CA ASN A 169 5.37 -0.13 -3.76
C ASN A 169 6.53 -1.11 -3.74
N GLY A 170 7.29 -1.16 -4.83
CA GLY A 170 8.52 -1.93 -4.91
C GLY A 170 9.43 -1.36 -5.99
N TYR A 171 10.51 -2.08 -6.25
CA TYR A 171 11.37 -1.84 -7.40
C TYR A 171 11.96 -3.16 -7.90
N HIS A 172 12.34 -3.17 -9.17
CA HIS A 172 13.16 -4.21 -9.78
C HIS A 172 14.61 -3.72 -9.88
N HIS A 173 15.60 -4.60 -9.70
CA HIS A 173 17.01 -4.22 -9.71
C HIS A 173 17.50 -3.54 -11.01
N ARG A 174 16.74 -3.63 -12.11
CA ARG A 174 17.04 -2.93 -13.37
C ARG A 174 16.49 -1.49 -13.43
N GLY A 175 15.94 -0.97 -12.34
CA GLY A 175 15.44 0.40 -12.23
C GLY A 175 13.95 0.57 -12.56
N GLU A 176 13.24 -0.51 -12.90
CA GLU A 176 11.79 -0.47 -13.08
C GLU A 176 11.11 -0.30 -11.72
N LEU A 177 10.11 0.57 -11.67
CA LEU A 177 9.25 0.73 -10.50
C LEU A 177 8.21 -0.38 -10.50
N LEU A 178 7.80 -0.79 -9.30
CA LEU A 178 6.85 -1.88 -9.10
C LEU A 178 5.68 -1.42 -8.24
N LYS A 179 4.46 -1.78 -8.64
CA LYS A 179 3.30 -1.83 -7.74
C LYS A 179 2.86 -3.28 -7.59
N VAL A 180 2.69 -3.74 -6.35
CA VAL A 180 2.12 -5.06 -6.06
C VAL A 180 0.71 -4.87 -5.54
N CYS A 181 -0.28 -5.35 -6.30
CA CYS A 181 -1.69 -5.32 -5.93
C CYS A 181 -2.07 -6.67 -5.35
N ILE A 182 -2.46 -6.70 -4.08
CA ILE A 182 -2.90 -7.90 -3.38
C ILE A 182 -4.42 -7.89 -3.33
N THR A 183 -5.05 -8.92 -3.89
CA THR A 183 -6.51 -9.06 -3.96
C THR A 183 -6.93 -10.39 -3.35
N LYS A 184 -8.22 -10.54 -2.99
CA LYS A 184 -8.76 -11.87 -2.72
C LYS A 184 -8.71 -12.73 -3.99
N ASN A 185 -8.66 -14.04 -3.81
CA ASN A 185 -8.57 -14.98 -4.93
C ASN A 185 -9.78 -14.92 -5.88
N ASP A 186 -10.97 -14.67 -5.34
CA ASP A 186 -12.24 -14.57 -6.07
C ASP A 186 -12.47 -13.21 -6.74
N GLU A 187 -11.74 -12.19 -6.32
CA GLU A 187 -11.79 -10.82 -6.86
C GLU A 187 -10.70 -10.53 -7.90
N CYS A 188 -9.92 -11.53 -8.33
CA CYS A 188 -8.82 -11.30 -9.25
C CYS A 188 -9.33 -10.73 -10.59
N ILE A 189 -9.12 -9.43 -10.78
CA ILE A 189 -9.77 -8.60 -11.81
C ILE A 189 -9.28 -8.93 -13.23
N LEU A 190 -8.12 -9.57 -13.36
CA LEU A 190 -7.50 -9.85 -14.65
C LEU A 190 -7.66 -11.32 -15.06
N LYS A 191 -8.30 -11.52 -16.22
CA LYS A 191 -8.13 -12.74 -17.03
C LYS A 191 -6.97 -12.52 -17.99
N ARG A 192 -5.88 -13.33 -17.89
CA ARG A 192 -4.69 -13.51 -18.80
C ARG A 192 -3.35 -13.21 -18.14
N GLU A 193 -2.18 -13.68 -18.57
CA GLU A 193 -1.66 -14.76 -19.46
C GLU A 193 -0.18 -15.02 -19.05
N GLU A 194 0.50 -14.01 -18.48
CA GLU A 194 1.89 -14.07 -18.02
C GLU A 194 2.01 -14.33 -16.52
N ILE A 195 2.51 -15.52 -16.19
CA ILE A 195 2.85 -15.94 -14.83
C ILE A 195 4.17 -15.25 -14.44
N LEU A 196 4.24 -14.70 -13.23
CA LEU A 196 5.45 -14.10 -12.68
C LEU A 196 6.57 -15.15 -12.65
N PRO A 197 7.66 -14.98 -13.43
CA PRO A 197 8.78 -15.90 -13.40
C PRO A 197 9.61 -15.74 -12.12
N LEU A 198 10.11 -16.85 -11.57
CA LEU A 198 10.91 -16.84 -10.33
C LEU A 198 12.11 -15.88 -10.43
N ASN A 199 12.80 -15.85 -11.57
CA ASN A 199 13.96 -14.97 -11.75
C ASN A 199 13.59 -13.47 -11.73
N ILE A 200 12.39 -13.09 -12.19
CA ILE A 200 11.92 -11.69 -12.08
C ILE A 200 11.59 -11.38 -10.62
N PHE A 201 10.90 -12.30 -9.95
CA PHE A 201 10.57 -12.17 -8.53
C PHE A 201 11.83 -12.03 -7.65
N GLU A 202 12.84 -12.88 -7.83
CA GLU A 202 14.09 -12.84 -7.07
C GLU A 202 14.88 -11.55 -7.27
N ASN A 203 14.67 -10.85 -8.39
CA ASN A 203 15.33 -9.57 -8.69
C ASN A 203 14.48 -8.35 -8.31
N SER A 204 13.41 -8.55 -7.55
CA SER A 204 12.49 -7.48 -7.14
C SER A 204 12.47 -7.32 -5.62
N TYR A 205 12.33 -6.09 -5.16
CA TYR A 205 12.18 -5.73 -3.75
C TYR A 205 10.81 -5.10 -3.51
N VAL A 206 10.13 -5.58 -2.47
CA VAL A 206 8.86 -5.04 -1.97
C VAL A 206 8.94 -5.00 -0.44
N PRO A 207 8.89 -3.83 0.19
CA PRO A 207 8.93 -3.70 1.64
C PRO A 207 7.64 -4.27 2.24
N MET A 208 7.75 -4.82 3.45
CA MET A 208 6.57 -5.04 4.30
C MET A 208 6.13 -3.67 4.83
N PRO A 209 4.92 -3.20 4.52
CA PRO A 209 4.39 -1.99 5.14
C PRO A 209 4.31 -2.12 6.65
N PHE A 210 4.46 -1.00 7.34
CA PHE A 210 4.42 -0.96 8.80
C PHE A 210 5.46 -1.91 9.43
N ASN A 211 6.61 -2.10 8.77
CA ASN A 211 7.72 -2.91 9.29
C ASN A 211 8.82 -2.00 9.86
N TRP A 212 9.38 -2.36 11.02
CA TRP A 212 10.37 -1.56 11.74
C TRP A 212 11.38 -2.36 12.55
#